data_AF-A0A6P8KE45-F1
#
_entry.id   AF-A0A6P8KE45-F1
#
_cell.length_a   1.000
_cell.length_b   1.000
_cell.length_c   1.000
_cell.angle_alpha   90.00
_cell.angle_beta   90.00
_cell.angle_gamma   90.00
#
_symmetry.space_group_name_H-M   'P 1'
#
loop_
_entity.id
_entity.type
_entity.pdbx_description
1 polymer ?
#
loop_
_entity_poly.entity_id
_entity_poly.type
_entity_poly.pdbx_seq_one_letter_code
_entity_poly.pdbx_strand_id
1 'polypeptide(L)'
;MASLLAVISRSQCTVPSIQVRVKNREMYALSSSLIRSPALRQGLQMAAASRPVSMKVVSVAETQKDESFFEKNERLGRELSPHLTIYQPQLTSMLSICHRGTGLALGVGVWGLGLGALISSHDISHYVTMVEGLQLSGATLTALKFIIAYPAGYHTANGIRHLLWDTGRFLKIKEVYSTGYAMVATSFVLSAILALL
;
A
#
# COMPACT_ATOMS: atom_id res chain seq x y z
N MET A 1 -26.53 -1.44 -41.61
CA MET A 1 -25.13 -1.85 -41.80
C MET A 1 -24.93 -3.08 -40.92
N ALA A 2 -25.25 -4.27 -41.40
CA ALA A 2 -24.45 -5.07 -42.32
C ALA A 2 -23.03 -5.36 -41.78
N SER A 3 -22.87 -6.60 -41.33
CA SER A 3 -21.71 -7.46 -41.55
C SER A 3 -20.48 -7.35 -40.65
N LEU A 4 -19.86 -8.54 -40.47
CA LEU A 4 -18.63 -8.90 -39.75
C LEU A 4 -18.81 -9.07 -38.23
N LEU A 5 -18.82 -10.27 -37.63
CA LEU A 5 -18.06 -11.48 -37.93
C LEU A 5 -18.84 -12.74 -37.49
N ALA A 6 -19.21 -13.55 -38.48
CA ALA A 6 -19.56 -14.95 -38.32
C ALA A 6 -18.40 -15.77 -38.90
N VAL A 7 -17.49 -16.25 -38.05
CA VAL A 7 -16.55 -17.35 -38.31
C VAL A 7 -16.18 -17.82 -36.90
N ILE A 8 -16.53 -19.00 -36.40
CA ILE A 8 -16.07 -20.34 -36.76
C ILE A 8 -17.11 -21.28 -36.13
N SER A 9 -18.07 -21.76 -36.91
CA SER A 9 -18.11 -23.13 -37.46
C SER A 9 -17.83 -24.25 -36.47
N ARG A 10 -18.86 -25.09 -36.33
CA ARG A 10 -18.93 -26.31 -35.56
C ARG A 10 -17.82 -27.30 -35.96
N SER A 11 -17.20 -27.90 -34.97
CA SER A 11 -16.62 -29.23 -35.10
C SER A 11 -17.00 -30.03 -33.86
N GLN A 12 -18.09 -30.78 -34.02
CA GLN A 12 -18.46 -31.88 -33.14
C GLN A 12 -17.37 -32.94 -33.25
N CYS A 13 -16.65 -33.21 -32.15
CA CYS A 13 -15.88 -34.44 -32.03
C CYS A 13 -16.67 -35.38 -31.10
N THR A 14 -17.33 -36.33 -31.73
CA THR A 14 -17.94 -37.51 -31.12
C THR A 14 -16.85 -38.34 -30.46
N VAL A 15 -17.02 -38.63 -29.16
CA VAL A 15 -16.15 -39.57 -28.43
C VAL A 15 -16.70 -40.98 -28.68
N PRO A 16 -15.92 -41.91 -29.26
CA PRO A 16 -16.38 -43.29 -29.39
C PRO A 16 -16.27 -43.99 -28.05
N SER A 17 -17.41 -44.47 -27.55
CA SER A 17 -17.54 -45.40 -26.44
C SER A 17 -16.90 -46.75 -26.80
N ILE A 18 -15.63 -46.97 -26.42
CA ILE A 18 -15.00 -48.28 -26.56
C ILE A 18 -15.38 -49.12 -25.34
N GLN A 19 -16.34 -50.01 -25.55
CA GLN A 19 -16.69 -51.12 -24.65
C GLN A 19 -15.64 -52.22 -24.80
N VAL A 20 -14.66 -52.30 -23.88
CA VAL A 20 -13.75 -53.44 -23.84
C VAL A 20 -14.42 -54.58 -23.08
N ARG A 21 -15.07 -55.47 -23.84
CA ARG A 21 -15.55 -56.77 -23.39
C ARG A 21 -14.34 -57.66 -23.07
N VAL A 22 -14.07 -57.87 -21.78
CA VAL A 22 -13.07 -58.84 -21.32
C VAL A 22 -13.64 -60.25 -21.49
N LYS A 23 -13.20 -60.95 -22.54
CA LYS A 23 -13.49 -62.37 -22.76
C LYS A 23 -12.45 -63.17 -22.00
N ASN A 24 -12.83 -63.74 -20.86
CA ASN A 24 -12.03 -64.76 -20.20
C ASN A 24 -11.80 -65.93 -21.16
N ARG A 25 -10.53 -66.25 -21.39
CA ARG A 25 -10.10 -67.57 -21.84
C ARG A 25 -8.85 -67.93 -21.07
N GLU A 26 -8.97 -69.00 -20.30
CA GLU A 26 -7.85 -69.67 -19.67
C GLU A 26 -6.83 -70.10 -20.73
N MET A 27 -5.54 -70.05 -20.38
CA MET A 27 -4.52 -70.98 -20.84
C MET A 27 -3.25 -70.78 -19.98
N TYR A 28 -3.13 -71.68 -19.00
CA TYR A 28 -1.94 -72.34 -18.50
C TYR A 28 -0.55 -71.69 -18.65
N ALA A 29 0.04 -71.45 -17.47
CA ALA A 29 1.34 -71.95 -17.04
C ALA A 29 2.43 -72.09 -18.11
N LEU A 30 3.31 -71.08 -18.21
CA LEU A 30 4.74 -71.29 -18.45
C LEU A 30 5.55 -70.09 -17.93
N SER A 31 6.72 -70.41 -17.36
CA SER A 31 7.87 -69.53 -17.16
C SER A 31 7.92 -68.63 -15.92
N SER A 32 8.25 -69.24 -14.79
CA SER A 32 8.77 -68.59 -13.58
C SER A 32 10.23 -68.10 -13.70
N SER A 33 10.81 -68.10 -14.90
CA SER A 33 12.25 -67.86 -15.12
C SER A 33 12.60 -66.47 -15.66
N LEU A 34 11.64 -65.56 -15.90
CA LEU A 34 11.92 -64.20 -16.38
C LEU A 34 11.99 -63.13 -15.29
N ILE A 35 11.92 -63.50 -14.01
CA ILE A 35 11.99 -62.55 -12.86
C ILE A 35 13.36 -62.65 -12.15
N ARG A 36 14.47 -62.59 -12.90
CA ARG A 36 15.81 -62.60 -12.29
C ARG A 36 16.76 -61.52 -12.79
N SER A 37 16.27 -60.56 -13.58
CA SER A 37 17.05 -59.39 -14.00
C SER A 37 16.79 -58.21 -13.04
N PRO A 38 17.82 -57.73 -12.32
CA PRO A 38 17.68 -56.60 -11.38
C PRO A 38 17.27 -55.31 -12.11
N ALA A 39 17.69 -55.14 -13.36
CA ALA A 39 17.31 -54.01 -14.22
C ALA A 39 15.80 -53.95 -14.50
N LEU A 40 15.15 -55.12 -14.66
CA LEU A 40 13.72 -55.19 -14.98
C LEU A 40 12.86 -54.98 -13.73
N ARG A 41 13.34 -55.39 -12.55
CA ARG A 41 12.74 -55.03 -11.25
C ARG A 41 12.85 -53.53 -10.95
N GLN A 42 13.99 -52.93 -11.26
CA GLN A 42 14.22 -51.50 -11.02
C GLN A 42 13.36 -50.63 -11.95
N GLY A 43 13.18 -51.03 -13.21
CA GLY A 43 12.23 -50.38 -14.14
C GLY A 43 10.77 -50.49 -13.67
N LEU A 44 10.35 -51.66 -13.19
CA LEU A 44 9.00 -51.86 -12.67
C LEU A 44 8.74 -51.09 -11.35
N GLN A 45 9.74 -50.99 -10.47
CA GLN A 45 9.67 -50.20 -9.24
C GLN A 45 9.62 -48.69 -9.52
N MET A 46 10.31 -48.21 -10.56
CA MET A 46 10.24 -46.80 -10.98
C MET A 46 8.88 -46.45 -11.61
N ALA A 47 8.28 -47.37 -12.37
CA ALA A 47 6.92 -47.21 -12.91
C ALA A 47 5.84 -47.25 -11.82
N ALA A 48 6.06 -47.99 -10.73
CA ALA A 48 5.16 -48.01 -9.58
C ALA A 48 5.28 -46.76 -8.67
N ALA A 49 6.34 -45.96 -8.83
CA ALA A 49 6.57 -44.74 -8.05
C ALA A 49 5.87 -43.49 -8.64
N SER A 50 5.35 -43.57 -9.87
CA SER A 50 4.55 -42.48 -10.45
C SER A 50 3.15 -42.51 -9.85
N ARG A 51 2.94 -41.77 -8.75
CA ARG A 51 1.59 -41.49 -8.25
C ARG A 51 0.88 -40.59 -9.26
N PRO A 52 -0.18 -41.04 -9.95
CA PRO A 52 -0.95 -40.14 -10.81
C PRO A 52 -1.61 -39.10 -9.91
N VAL A 53 -1.26 -37.83 -10.12
CA VAL A 53 -1.94 -36.71 -9.48
C VAL A 53 -3.31 -36.58 -10.15
N SER A 54 -4.33 -37.19 -9.54
CA SER A 54 -5.72 -37.03 -9.97
C SER A 54 -6.20 -35.64 -9.55
N MET A 55 -6.21 -34.70 -10.50
CA MET A 55 -6.81 -33.40 -10.26
C MET A 55 -8.32 -33.52 -10.28
N LYS A 56 -8.97 -33.29 -9.14
CA LYS A 56 -10.42 -33.17 -9.07
C LYS A 56 -10.81 -31.88 -9.79
N VAL A 57 -11.46 -32.00 -10.95
CA VAL A 57 -12.10 -30.86 -11.61
C VAL A 57 -13.31 -30.47 -10.76
N VAL A 58 -13.15 -29.45 -9.92
CA VAL A 58 -14.24 -28.86 -9.14
C VAL A 58 -14.93 -27.81 -10.02
N SER A 59 -16.26 -27.80 -10.02
CA SER A 59 -17.02 -26.81 -10.76
C SER A 59 -16.76 -25.41 -10.17
N VAL A 60 -16.59 -24.40 -11.03
CA VAL A 60 -16.33 -23.00 -10.61
C VAL A 60 -17.43 -22.50 -9.67
N ALA A 61 -18.67 -22.94 -9.91
CA ALA A 61 -19.86 -22.58 -9.14
C ALA A 61 -19.83 -23.08 -7.68
N GLU A 62 -19.18 -24.22 -7.38
CA GLU A 62 -19.08 -24.76 -6.02
C GLU A 62 -18.02 -24.07 -5.16
N THR A 63 -17.09 -23.35 -5.80
CA THR A 63 -15.89 -22.81 -5.13
C THR A 63 -16.06 -21.34 -4.71
N GLN A 64 -17.01 -20.63 -5.30
CA GLN A 64 -17.25 -19.22 -5.00
C GLN A 64 -18.33 -19.11 -3.90
N LYS A 65 -17.91 -19.06 -2.64
CA LYS A 65 -18.72 -18.31 -1.66
C LYS A 65 -18.76 -16.87 -2.14
N ASP A 66 -19.95 -16.31 -2.25
CA ASP A 66 -20.16 -14.89 -2.54
C ASP A 66 -19.82 -14.09 -1.26
N GLU A 67 -18.51 -14.03 -0.95
CA GLU A 67 -17.96 -13.33 0.21
C GLU A 67 -17.01 -12.22 -0.27
N SER A 68 -17.06 -11.07 0.38
CA SER A 68 -16.16 -9.96 0.10
C SER A 68 -14.71 -10.29 0.47
N PHE A 69 -13.75 -9.63 -0.16
CA PHE A 69 -12.32 -9.75 0.18
C PHE A 69 -12.06 -9.49 1.68
N PHE A 70 -12.73 -8.49 2.27
CA PHE A 70 -12.56 -8.15 3.68
C PHE A 70 -13.14 -9.22 4.60
N GLU A 71 -14.38 -9.65 4.34
CA GLU A 71 -15.07 -10.71 5.10
C GLU A 71 -14.28 -12.02 5.06
N LYS A 72 -13.72 -12.36 3.89
CA LYS A 72 -12.86 -13.53 3.73
C LYS A 72 -11.60 -13.44 4.60
N ASN A 73 -10.92 -12.30 4.64
CA ASN A 73 -9.68 -12.15 5.41
C ASN A 73 -9.94 -12.09 6.92
N GLU A 74 -11.04 -11.45 7.33
CA GLU A 74 -11.51 -11.42 8.72
C GLU A 74 -11.88 -12.83 9.19
N ARG A 75 -12.68 -13.57 8.41
CA ARG A 75 -13.04 -14.96 8.69
C ARG A 75 -11.84 -15.90 8.77
N LEU A 76 -10.81 -15.65 7.97
CA LEU A 76 -9.58 -16.44 7.96
C LEU A 76 -8.57 -16.01 9.04
N GLY A 77 -8.85 -14.95 9.82
CA GLY A 77 -7.96 -14.45 10.85
C GLY A 77 -6.59 -14.01 10.31
N ARG A 78 -6.56 -13.46 9.09
CA ARG A 78 -5.32 -13.01 8.46
C ARG A 78 -4.87 -11.69 9.05
N GLU A 79 -3.73 -11.71 9.71
CA GLU A 79 -3.10 -10.52 10.25
C GLU A 79 -2.53 -9.62 9.13
N LEU A 80 -2.54 -8.31 9.38
CA LEU A 80 -1.92 -7.34 8.49
C LEU A 80 -0.40 -7.40 8.66
N SER A 81 0.32 -7.43 7.54
CA SER A 81 1.78 -7.32 7.58
C SER A 81 2.20 -6.00 8.23
N PRO A 82 3.30 -5.99 9.02
CA PRO A 82 3.85 -4.75 9.54
C PRO A 82 4.19 -3.80 8.40
N HIS A 83 3.87 -2.52 8.55
CA HIS A 83 4.06 -1.51 7.49
C HIS A 83 4.81 -0.30 8.03
N LEU A 84 4.21 0.50 8.92
CA LEU A 84 4.89 1.70 9.46
C LEU A 84 6.12 1.37 10.31
N THR A 85 6.10 0.24 11.03
CA THR A 85 7.18 -0.17 11.93
C THR A 85 8.43 -0.66 11.21
N ILE A 86 8.31 -1.11 9.97
CA ILE A 86 9.42 -1.64 9.17
C ILE A 86 9.78 -0.76 7.97
N TYR A 87 8.98 0.25 7.66
CA TYR A 87 9.23 1.14 6.53
C TYR A 87 10.40 2.09 6.83
N GLN A 88 11.34 2.20 5.89
CA GLN A 88 12.46 3.13 6.03
C GLN A 88 11.95 4.59 5.98
N PRO A 89 12.28 5.45 6.96
CA PRO A 89 12.00 6.87 6.88
C PRO A 89 12.71 7.50 5.66
N GLN A 90 11.93 8.08 4.75
CA GLN A 90 12.41 8.78 3.56
C GLN A 90 12.12 10.26 3.70
N LEU A 91 12.93 11.11 3.08
CA LEU A 91 12.71 12.56 3.08
C LEU A 91 11.28 12.89 2.59
N THR A 92 10.81 12.22 1.55
CA THR A 92 9.48 12.43 0.96
C THR A 92 8.34 12.07 1.90
N SER A 93 8.41 10.92 2.57
CA SER A 93 7.38 10.48 3.51
C SER A 93 7.36 11.38 4.75
N MET A 94 8.53 11.74 5.28
CA MET A 94 8.64 12.66 6.42
C MET A 94 8.10 14.05 6.08
N LEU A 95 8.45 14.62 4.92
CA LEU A 95 7.95 15.93 4.51
C LEU A 95 6.41 15.94 4.36
N SER A 96 5.83 14.85 3.85
CA SER A 96 4.38 14.68 3.75
C SER A 96 3.71 14.61 5.14
N ILE A 97 4.28 13.85 6.09
CA ILE A 97 3.75 13.77 7.46
C ILE A 97 3.82 15.15 8.13
N CYS A 98 4.96 15.84 8.02
CA CYS A 98 5.13 17.18 8.55
C CYS A 98 4.16 18.19 7.92
N HIS A 99 3.83 18.06 6.63
CA HIS A 99 2.85 18.94 5.98
C HIS A 99 1.45 18.78 6.57
N ARG A 100 1.04 17.53 6.86
CA ARG A 100 -0.21 17.26 7.57
C ARG A 100 -0.17 17.78 9.00
N GLY A 101 0.92 17.52 9.73
CA GLY A 101 1.07 17.96 11.11
C GLY A 101 1.05 19.49 11.25
N THR A 102 1.78 20.20 10.39
CA THR A 102 1.77 21.68 10.36
C THR A 102 0.41 22.22 9.94
N GLY A 103 -0.28 21.60 8.99
CA GLY A 103 -1.64 21.99 8.61
C GLY A 103 -2.64 21.82 9.76
N LEU A 104 -2.56 20.72 10.51
CA LEU A 104 -3.36 20.51 11.71
C LEU A 104 -3.03 21.53 12.81
N ALA A 105 -1.75 21.80 13.06
CA ALA A 105 -1.33 22.79 14.06
C ALA A 105 -1.84 24.19 13.72
N LEU A 106 -1.75 24.60 12.45
CA LEU A 106 -2.30 25.88 11.98
C LEU A 106 -3.81 25.92 12.07
N GLY A 107 -4.50 24.86 11.65
CA GLY A 107 -5.95 24.75 11.76
C GLY A 107 -6.44 24.88 13.20
N VAL A 108 -5.84 24.11 14.12
CA VAL A 108 -6.11 24.20 15.56
C VAL A 108 -5.77 25.59 16.10
N GLY A 109 -4.66 26.20 15.65
CA GLY A 109 -4.29 27.56 16.03
C GLY A 109 -5.33 28.60 15.64
N VAL A 110 -5.80 28.58 14.39
CA VAL A 110 -6.84 29.52 13.91
C VAL A 110 -8.16 29.31 14.65
N TRP A 111 -8.60 28.06 14.80
CA TRP A 111 -9.81 27.75 15.56
C TRP A 111 -9.69 28.12 17.03
N GLY A 112 -8.54 27.83 17.66
CA GLY A 112 -8.27 28.15 19.06
C GLY A 112 -8.24 29.65 19.32
N LEU A 113 -7.60 30.44 18.45
CA LEU A 113 -7.61 31.90 18.55
C LEU A 113 -9.01 32.48 18.29
N GLY A 114 -9.72 31.97 17.28
CA GLY A 114 -11.07 32.44 16.95
C GLY A 114 -12.08 32.14 18.05
N LEU A 115 -12.16 30.88 18.51
CA LEU A 115 -13.04 30.50 19.62
C LEU A 115 -12.60 31.14 20.93
N GLY A 116 -11.29 31.21 21.19
CA GLY A 116 -10.73 31.87 22.36
C GLY A 116 -11.14 33.34 22.44
N ALA A 117 -11.12 34.07 21.33
CA ALA A 117 -11.58 35.44 21.26
C ALA A 117 -13.09 35.58 21.49
N LEU A 118 -13.91 34.61 21.07
CA LEU A 118 -15.36 34.63 21.28
C LEU A 118 -15.77 34.33 22.73
N ILE A 119 -15.02 33.47 23.43
CA ILE A 119 -15.35 33.06 24.81
C ILE A 119 -14.63 33.93 25.85
N SER A 120 -13.55 34.62 25.48
CA SER A 120 -12.76 35.39 26.43
C SER A 120 -13.51 36.64 26.91
N SER A 121 -13.41 36.92 28.20
CA SER A 121 -13.90 38.16 28.81
C SER A 121 -12.94 39.34 28.64
N HIS A 122 -11.71 39.10 28.16
CA HIS A 122 -10.65 40.11 28.07
C HIS A 122 -10.23 40.34 26.62
N ASP A 123 -9.73 41.54 26.35
CA ASP A 123 -9.20 41.91 25.05
C ASP A 123 -7.76 41.40 24.84
N ILE A 124 -7.25 41.53 23.61
CA ILE A 124 -5.89 41.08 23.28
C ILE A 124 -4.82 41.82 24.08
N SER A 125 -5.04 43.11 24.40
CA SER A 125 -4.07 43.95 25.12
C SER A 125 -3.80 43.39 26.51
N HIS A 126 -4.82 42.89 27.21
CA HIS A 126 -4.65 42.24 28.51
C HIS A 126 -3.68 41.05 28.43
N TYR A 127 -3.82 40.19 27.41
CA TYR A 127 -2.94 39.04 27.23
C TYR A 127 -1.52 39.42 26.83
N VAL A 128 -1.35 40.48 26.03
CA VAL A 128 -0.02 41.02 25.67
C VAL A 128 0.69 41.52 26.92
N THR A 129 0.05 42.34 27.74
CA THR A 129 0.63 42.85 29.00
C THR A 129 0.96 41.71 29.96
N MET A 130 0.14 40.66 30.01
CA MET A 130 0.43 39.47 30.82
C MET A 130 1.71 38.76 30.35
N VAL A 131 1.91 38.62 29.03
CA VAL A 131 3.13 38.02 28.46
C VAL A 131 4.34 38.92 28.69
N GLU A 132 4.20 40.24 28.56
CA GLU A 132 5.26 41.20 28.89
C GLU A 132 5.66 41.12 30.38
N GLY A 133 4.69 40.91 31.26
CA GLY A 133 4.89 40.71 32.70
C GLY A 133 5.69 39.45 33.06
N LEU A 134 5.81 38.48 32.14
CA LEU A 134 6.68 37.30 32.33
C LEU A 134 8.18 37.62 32.21
N GLN A 135 8.53 38.83 31.74
CA GLN A 135 9.92 39.31 31.63
C GLN A 135 10.85 38.32 30.90
N LEU A 136 10.34 37.69 29.84
CA LEU A 136 11.11 36.74 29.04
C LEU A 136 12.29 37.42 28.36
N SER A 137 13.43 36.72 28.28
CA SER A 137 14.59 37.24 27.55
C SER A 137 14.25 37.43 26.06
N GLY A 138 14.89 38.42 25.41
CA GLY A 138 14.70 38.66 23.97
C GLY A 138 14.94 37.41 23.12
N ALA A 139 15.95 36.61 23.48
CA ALA A 139 16.23 35.34 22.80
C ALA A 139 15.09 34.33 22.97
N THR A 140 14.50 34.21 24.18
CA THR A 140 13.35 33.34 24.44
C THR A 140 12.13 33.78 23.63
N LEU A 141 11.86 35.10 23.56
CA LEU A 141 10.76 35.64 22.77
C LEU A 141 10.94 35.36 21.27
N THR A 142 12.14 35.59 20.73
CA THR A 142 12.44 35.28 19.32
C THR A 142 12.29 33.78 19.03
N ALA A 143 12.75 32.91 19.94
CA ALA A 143 12.58 31.47 19.79
C ALA A 143 11.09 31.06 19.79
N LEU A 144 10.29 31.65 20.67
CA LEU A 144 8.85 31.38 20.74
C LEU A 144 8.12 31.86 19.47
N LYS A 145 8.45 33.06 19.00
CA LYS A 145 7.98 33.58 17.70
C LYS A 145 8.33 32.62 16.56
N PHE A 146 9.57 32.12 16.52
CA PHE A 146 10.00 31.17 15.50
C PHE A 146 9.24 29.85 15.56
N ILE A 147 9.02 29.28 16.75
CA ILE A 147 8.26 28.04 16.91
C ILE A 147 6.82 28.19 16.38
N ILE A 148 6.19 29.34 16.62
CA ILE A 148 4.84 29.64 16.12
C ILE A 148 4.86 29.91 14.60
N ALA A 149 5.88 30.60 14.09
CA ALA A 149 6.01 30.93 12.68
C ALA A 149 6.48 29.76 11.80
N TYR A 150 7.15 28.75 12.36
CA TYR A 150 7.69 27.62 11.61
C TYR A 150 6.63 26.76 10.91
N PRO A 151 5.54 26.34 11.58
CA PRO A 151 4.44 25.65 10.92
C PRO A 151 3.87 26.42 9.73
N ALA A 152 3.70 27.75 9.86
CA ALA A 152 3.21 28.59 8.78
C ALA A 152 4.18 28.61 7.58
N GLY A 153 5.47 28.92 7.83
CA GLY A 153 6.47 28.97 6.77
C GLY A 153 6.68 27.62 6.07
N TYR A 154 6.72 26.53 6.83
CA TYR A 154 6.82 25.18 6.29
C TYR A 154 5.59 24.77 5.48
N HIS A 155 4.37 24.98 6.02
CA HIS A 155 3.14 24.57 5.36
C HIS A 155 2.93 25.32 4.05
N THR A 156 3.23 26.63 4.02
CA THR A 156 3.17 27.44 2.80
C THR A 156 4.21 27.00 1.77
N ALA A 157 5.49 26.86 2.15
CA ALA A 157 6.54 26.46 1.23
C ALA A 157 6.30 25.07 0.63
N ASN A 158 5.90 24.09 1.46
CA ASN A 158 5.58 22.76 0.97
C ASN A 158 4.24 22.72 0.22
N GLY A 159 3.28 23.57 0.57
CA GLY A 159 2.03 23.75 -0.18
C GLY A 159 2.28 24.21 -1.61
N ILE A 160 3.17 25.20 -1.82
CA ILE A 160 3.60 25.61 -3.17
C ILE A 160 4.21 24.45 -3.93
N ARG A 161 5.06 23.64 -3.28
CA ARG A 161 5.65 22.44 -3.89
C ARG A 161 4.59 21.42 -4.30
N HIS A 162 3.56 21.20 -3.48
CA HIS A 162 2.42 20.34 -3.82
C HIS A 162 1.62 20.89 -5.02
N LEU A 163 1.33 22.19 -5.05
CA LEU A 163 0.65 22.82 -6.20
C LEU A 163 1.48 22.68 -7.49
N LEU A 164 2.82 22.77 -7.41
CA LEU A 164 3.68 22.49 -8.55
C LEU A 164 3.58 21.02 -9.00
N TRP A 165 3.47 20.07 -8.07
CA TRP A 165 3.23 18.66 -8.40
C TRP A 165 1.87 18.42 -9.05
N ASP A 166 0.83 19.15 -8.64
CA ASP A 166 -0.52 19.07 -9.24
C ASP A 166 -0.52 19.52 -10.71
N THR A 167 0.43 20.38 -11.10
CA THR A 167 0.65 20.75 -12.52
C THR A 167 1.46 19.72 -13.32
N GLY A 168 1.85 18.60 -12.72
CA GLY A 168 2.66 17.55 -13.35
C GLY A 168 4.17 17.83 -13.39
N ARG A 169 4.66 18.82 -12.64
CA ARG A 169 6.08 19.22 -12.60
C ARG A 169 6.83 18.54 -11.44
N PHE A 170 8.15 18.38 -11.57
CA PHE A 170 9.05 17.90 -10.50
C PHE A 170 8.73 16.51 -9.92
N LEU A 171 8.24 15.59 -10.76
CA LEU A 171 7.83 14.23 -10.34
C LEU A 171 8.93 13.17 -10.52
N LYS A 172 10.09 13.52 -11.08
CA LYS A 172 11.25 12.60 -11.13
C LYS A 172 11.89 12.53 -9.75
N ILE A 173 12.36 11.35 -9.33
CA ILE A 173 12.96 11.14 -7.99
C ILE A 173 14.03 12.20 -7.66
N LYS A 174 14.95 12.50 -8.58
CA LYS A 174 15.97 13.55 -8.35
C LYS A 174 15.37 14.93 -8.09
N GLU A 175 14.34 15.30 -8.84
CA GLU A 175 13.63 16.59 -8.71
C GLU A 175 12.83 16.64 -7.40
N VAL A 176 12.19 15.52 -7.03
CA VAL A 176 11.45 15.39 -5.78
C VAL A 176 12.38 15.62 -4.58
N TYR A 177 13.58 15.03 -4.57
CA TYR A 177 14.56 15.26 -3.49
C TYR A 177 15.14 16.68 -3.53
N SER A 178 15.53 17.18 -4.70
CA SER A 178 16.08 18.53 -4.85
C SER A 178 15.08 19.62 -4.39
N THR A 179 13.83 19.55 -4.84
CA THR A 179 12.77 20.45 -4.39
C THR A 179 12.43 20.26 -2.91
N GLY A 180 12.59 19.05 -2.37
CA GLY A 180 12.44 18.77 -0.94
C GLY A 180 13.45 19.55 -0.09
N TYR A 181 14.74 19.48 -0.41
CA TYR A 181 15.76 20.25 0.31
C TYR A 181 15.60 21.76 0.13
N ALA A 182 15.31 22.21 -1.09
CA ALA A 182 15.08 23.62 -1.37
C ALA A 182 13.89 24.17 -0.57
N MET A 183 12.80 23.39 -0.46
CA MET A 183 11.63 23.75 0.33
C MET A 183 11.98 23.85 1.83
N VAL A 184 12.73 22.88 2.39
CA VAL A 184 13.15 22.94 3.80
C VAL A 184 13.96 24.20 4.09
N ALA A 185 14.96 24.52 3.26
CA ALA A 185 15.73 25.74 3.41
C ALA A 185 14.85 27.00 3.34
N THR A 186 13.96 27.05 2.34
CA THR A 186 13.01 28.17 2.15
C THR A 186 12.10 28.35 3.37
N SER A 187 11.59 27.26 3.93
CA SER A 187 10.73 27.30 5.13
C SER A 187 11.45 27.89 6.33
N PHE A 188 12.71 27.51 6.56
CA PHE A 188 13.50 28.00 7.68
C PHE A 188 13.79 29.51 7.54
N VAL A 189 14.19 29.95 6.34
CA VAL A 189 14.43 31.38 6.05
C VAL A 189 13.15 32.19 6.22
N LEU A 190 12.04 31.74 5.65
CA LEU A 190 10.75 32.43 5.75
C LEU A 190 10.33 32.59 7.22
N SER A 191 10.42 31.53 8.01
CA SER A 191 10.06 31.57 9.43
C SER A 191 11.04 32.39 10.27
N ALA A 192 12.33 32.41 9.93
CA ALA A 192 13.31 33.27 10.59
C ALA A 192 13.02 34.75 10.34
N ILE A 193 12.67 35.12 9.10
CA ILE A 193 12.24 36.49 8.77
C ILE A 193 11.01 36.86 9.60
N LEU A 194 9.97 36.00 9.61
CA LEU A 194 8.75 36.25 10.39
C LEU A 194 9.00 36.37 11.89
N ALA A 195 9.99 35.66 12.43
CA ALA A 195 10.32 35.74 13.86
C ALA A 195 11.12 36.99 14.25
N LEU A 196 11.85 37.58 13.30
CA LEU A 196 12.68 38.77 13.50
C LEU A 196 11.94 40.08 13.23
N LEU A 197 10.83 40.02 12.48
CA LEU A 197 9.86 41.12 12.37
C LEU A 197 9.09 41.33 13.70
#